data_AF-A0A091MVZ9-F1
#
_entry.id   AF-A0A091MVZ9-F1
#
_cell.length_a   1.000
_cell.length_b   1.000
_cell.length_c   1.000
_cell.angle_alpha   90.00
_cell.angle_beta   90.00
_cell.angle_gamma   90.00
#
_symmetry.space_group_name_H-M   'P 1'
#
loop_
_entity.id
_entity.type
_entity.pdbx_description
1 polymer ?
#
loop_
_entity_poly.entity_id
_entity_poly.type
_entity_poly.pdbx_seq_one_letter_code
_entity_poly.pdbx_strand_id
1 'polypeptide(L)' 'VYVKVSLMNHNKFIKSKKTAAVLGSPNPVYNKTFNFKADQTELDTTSLSLSVLQSIKGESK' A
#
# COMPACT_ATOMS: atom_id res chain seq x y z
N VAL A 1 7.79 1.76 -10.74
CA VAL A 1 6.42 1.64 -10.19
C VAL A 1 6.48 0.83 -8.91
N TYR A 2 5.68 1.18 -7.92
CA TYR A 2 5.45 0.38 -6.72
C TYR A 2 3.97 0.42 -6.36
N VAL A 3 3.52 -0.54 -5.56
CA VAL A 3 2.16 -0.55 -5.02
C VAL A 3 2.21 -0.17 -3.54
N LYS A 4 1.40 0.82 -3.14
CA LYS A 4 1.14 1.15 -1.74
C LYS A 4 -0.22 0.58 -1.35
N VAL A 5 -0.24 -0.18 -0.26
CA VAL A 5 -1.47 -0.71 0.36
C VAL A 5 -1.65 -0.01 1.69
N SER A 6 -2.76 0.71 1.85
CA SER A 6 -3.09 1.48 3.04
C SER A 6 -4.29 0.86 3.75
N LEU A 7 -4.15 0.60 5.05
CA LEU A 7 -5.27 0.37 5.94
C LEU A 7 -5.91 1.71 6.29
N MET A 8 -7.22 1.78 6.10
CA MET A 8 -8.04 2.95 6.33
C MET A 8 -9.16 2.60 7.29
N ASN A 9 -9.64 3.57 8.06
CA ASN A 9 -10.86 3.44 8.86
C ASN A 9 -11.67 4.74 8.72
N HIS A 10 -12.94 4.66 8.33
CA HIS A 10 -13.77 5.82 8.01
C HIS A 10 -13.05 6.81 7.05
N ASN A 11 -12.41 6.28 6.00
CA ASN A 11 -11.58 7.02 5.05
C ASN A 11 -10.37 7.78 5.66
N LYS A 12 -10.06 7.57 6.94
CA LYS A 12 -8.84 8.08 7.57
C LYS A 12 -7.72 7.07 7.45
N PHE A 13 -6.52 7.57 7.19
CA PHE A 13 -5.32 6.75 7.09
C PHE A 13 -4.91 6.20 8.46
N ILE A 14 -4.67 4.88 8.55
CA ILE A 14 -4.09 4.24 9.73
C ILE A 14 -2.61 3.91 9.47
N LYS A 15 -2.35 3.07 8.47
CA LYS A 15 -1.00 2.57 8.18
C LYS A 15 -0.89 2.14 6.73
N SER A 16 0.30 2.28 6.15
CA SER A 16 0.58 1.70 4.83
C SER A 16 1.83 0.84 4.83
N LYS A 17 1.88 -0.07 3.85
CA LYS A 17 3.06 -0.81 3.44
C LYS A 17 3.19 -0.64 1.92
N LYS A 18 4.42 -0.68 1.42
CA LYS A 18 4.70 -0.58 -0.01
C LYS A 18 5.57 -1.71 -0.49
N THR A 19 5.41 -2.09 -1.75
CA THR A 19 6.33 -3.01 -2.42
C THR A 19 7.67 -2.33 -2.67
N ALA A 20 8.68 -3.12 -3.02
CA ALA A 20 9.86 -2.56 -3.68
C ALA A 20 9.43 -1.91 -5.01
N ALA A 21 10.15 -0.87 -5.43
CA ALA A 21 9.94 -0.27 -6.73
C ALA A 21 10.57 -1.14 -7.83
N VAL A 22 9.79 -1.43 -8.87
CA VAL A 22 10.28 -2.05 -10.11
C VAL A 22 10.47 -0.95 -11.14
N LEU A 23 11.69 -0.80 -11.65
CA LEU A 23 12.04 0.21 -12.65
C LEU A 23 11.99 -0.39 -14.06
N GLY A 24 11.60 0.41 -15.06
CA GLY A 24 11.65 0.03 -16.47
C GLY A 24 10.66 -1.05 -16.94
N SER A 25 9.84 -1.61 -16.04
CA SER A 25 8.80 -2.58 -16.41
C SER A 25 7.40 -1.96 -16.42
N PRO A 26 6.66 -2.05 -17.55
CA PRO A 26 5.25 -1.66 -17.60
C PRO A 26 4.33 -2.68 -16.92
N ASN A 27 4.80 -3.91 -16.72
CA ASN A 27 4.03 -5.03 -16.14
C ASN A 27 4.79 -5.63 -14.93
N PRO A 28 4.89 -4.91 -13.80
CA PRO A 28 5.64 -5.40 -12.65
C PRO A 28 4.89 -6.55 -11.93
N VAL A 29 5.63 -7.60 -11.57
CA VAL A 29 5.14 -8.71 -10.75
C VAL A 29 5.81 -8.65 -9.38
N TYR A 30 5.03 -8.50 -8.32
CA TYR A 30 5.57 -8.25 -6.97
C TYR A 30 5.63 -9.49 -6.07
N ASN A 31 4.63 -10.39 -6.14
CA ASN A 31 4.52 -11.59 -5.31
C ASN A 31 4.82 -11.33 -3.81
N LYS A 32 4.22 -10.28 -3.26
CA LYS A 32 4.39 -9.88 -1.85
C LYS A 32 3.07 -9.96 -1.09
N THR A 33 3.17 -10.44 0.14
CA THR A 33 2.07 -10.46 1.12
C THR A 33 2.30 -9.38 2.17
N PHE A 34 1.24 -8.66 2.52
CA PHE A 34 1.24 -7.70 3.62
C PHE A 34 0.21 -8.10 4.67
N ASN A 35 0.63 -8.12 5.93
CA ASN A 35 -0.26 -8.33 7.07
C ASN A 35 -0.60 -7.01 7.76
N PHE A 36 -1.85 -6.82 8.11
CA PHE A 36 -2.34 -5.68 8.90
C PHE A 36 -3.14 -6.23 10.08
N LYS A 37 -3.02 -5.59 11.24
CA LYS A 37 -3.91 -5.85 12.36
C LYS A 37 -5.12 -4.93 12.19
N ALA A 38 -6.32 -5.51 12.08
CA ALA A 38 -7.57 -4.79 12.10
C ALA A 38 -8.25 -5.02 13.45
N ASP A 39 -8.89 -3.98 13.99
CA ASP A 39 -9.68 -4.11 15.21
C ASP A 39 -11.05 -4.71 14.86
N GLN A 40 -11.45 -5.75 15.59
CA GLN A 40 -12.73 -6.44 15.38
C GLN A 40 -13.94 -5.52 15.56
N THR A 41 -13.80 -4.49 16.41
CA THR A 41 -14.86 -3.50 16.69
C THR A 41 -15.02 -2.45 15.59
N GLU A 42 -14.02 -2.29 14.73
CA GLU A 42 -13.99 -1.28 13.65
C GLU A 42 -13.97 -1.93 12.26
N LEU A 43 -14.22 -3.24 12.16
CA LEU A 43 -14.04 -4.00 10.91
C LEU A 43 -15.03 -3.58 9.81
N ASP A 44 -16.23 -3.17 10.18
CA ASP A 44 -17.28 -2.70 9.27
C ASP A 44 -16.90 -1.40 8.56
N THR A 45 -16.07 -0.57 9.20
CA THR A 45 -15.62 0.72 8.68
C THR A 45 -14.16 0.69 8.21
N THR A 46 -13.48 -0.43 8.41
CA THR A 46 -12.12 -0.68 7.97
C THR A 46 -12.10 -1.03 6.48
N SER A 47 -11.16 -0.42 5.74
CA SER A 47 -10.96 -0.72 4.32
C SER A 47 -9.49 -0.76 3.95
N LEU A 48 -9.18 -1.42 2.83
CA LEU A 48 -7.87 -1.36 2.18
C LEU A 48 -7.97 -0.46 0.95
N SER A 49 -7.07 0.51 0.86
CA SER A 49 -6.87 1.34 -0.33
C SER A 49 -5.57 0.94 -1.01
N LEU A 50 -5.66 0.59 -2.29
CA LEU A 50 -4.51 0.24 -3.13
C LEU A 50 -4.23 1.37 -4.11
N SER A 51 -2.96 1.78 -4.21
CA SER A 51 -2.51 2.79 -5.18
C SER A 51 -1.24 2.31 -5.89
N VAL A 52 -1.25 2.44 -7.22
CA VAL A 52 -0.07 2.20 -8.06
C VAL A 52 0.62 3.54 -8.28
N LEU A 53 1.88 3.65 -7.84
CA LEU A 53 2.64 4.90 -7.85
C LEU A 53 3.93 4.75 -8.64
N GLN A 54 4.35 5.82 -9.32
CA GLN A 54 5.67 5.87 -9.95
C GLN A 54 6.69 6.34 -8.91
N SER A 55 7.83 5.65 -8.83
CA SER A 55 8.93 6.09 -7.99
C SER A 55 9.61 7.26 -8.69
N ILE A 56 9.44 8.47 -8.17
CA ILE A 56 10.25 9.61 -8.56
C ILE A 56 11.66 9.36 -8.03
N LYS A 57 12.66 9.47 -8.90
CA LYS A 57 14.08 9.36 -8.55
C LYS A 57 14.43 10.57 -7.68
N GLY A 58 14.27 10.47 -6.36
CA GLY A 58 14.49 11.59 -5.43
C GLY A 58 14.07 11.37 -3.97
N GLU A 59 13.20 10.41 -3.64
CA GLU A 59 12.85 10.13 -2.24
C GLU A 59 13.87 9.19 -1.58
N SER A 60 15.09 9.70 -1.39
CA SER A 60 16.07 9.13 -0.46
C SER A 60 15.98 9.88 0.87
N LYS A 61 15.27 9.26 1.82
CA LYS A 61 15.29 9.43 3.29
C LYS A 61 14.86 10.76 3.89
#